data_AF-A0A2S4HGD2-F1
#
_entry.id   AF-A0A2S4HGD2-F1
#
_cell.length_a   1.000
_cell.length_b   1.000
_cell.length_c   1.000
_cell.angle_alpha   90.00
_cell.angle_beta   90.00
_cell.angle_gamma   90.00
#
_symmetry.space_group_name_H-M   'P 1'
#
loop_
_entity.id
_entity.type
_entity.pdbx_description
1 polymer ?
#
loop_
_entity_poly.entity_id
_entity_poly.type
_entity_poly.pdbx_seq_one_letter_code
_entity_poly.pdbx_strand_id
1 'polypeptide(L)'
;MGYIVSYIKYTDAVTTKSLLAPEGSTELCTLEGVTYVAIPDGETLPENQPAEIAASIETVTLTDTLKASIKAASPHCALIAKRVEQKIRDQYSQEDEFYFARISIGVLTSQYTFEAGEADAVADFGVYVEECRQWGRDQRAALGL
;
A
#
# COMPACT_ATOMS: atom_id res chain seq x y z
N MET A 1 -16.19 2.95 4.00
CA MET A 1 -14.79 2.80 3.55
C MET A 1 -14.43 4.10 2.85
N GLY A 2 -13.24 4.67 3.09
CA GLY A 2 -12.84 5.92 2.46
C GLY A 2 -12.94 5.89 0.93
N TYR A 3 -13.03 7.05 0.30
CA TYR A 3 -13.14 7.19 -1.15
C TYR A 3 -11.94 7.94 -1.73
N ILE A 4 -11.72 7.83 -3.04
CA ILE A 4 -10.64 8.55 -3.71
C ILE A 4 -11.22 9.69 -4.52
N VAL A 5 -10.56 10.83 -4.47
CA VAL A 5 -10.80 11.95 -5.39
C VAL A 5 -9.58 12.19 -6.26
N SER A 6 -9.81 12.69 -7.47
CA SER A 6 -8.77 13.15 -8.38
C SER A 6 -8.90 14.64 -8.60
N TYR A 7 -7.78 15.32 -8.85
CA TYR A 7 -7.76 16.71 -9.27
C TYR A 7 -6.48 17.05 -10.04
N ILE A 8 -6.49 18.14 -10.81
CA ILE A 8 -5.29 18.66 -11.46
C ILE A 8 -4.74 19.80 -10.60
N LYS A 9 -3.48 19.68 -10.16
CA LYS A 9 -2.81 20.75 -9.42
C LYS A 9 -2.63 21.96 -10.33
N TYR A 10 -3.08 23.12 -9.87
CA TYR A 10 -2.75 24.39 -10.52
C TYR A 10 -1.43 24.89 -9.95
N THR A 11 -0.46 25.20 -10.81
CA THR A 11 0.80 25.83 -10.43
C THR A 11 1.16 26.91 -11.43
N ASP A 12 1.45 28.11 -10.94
CA ASP A 12 2.03 29.21 -11.69
C ASP A 12 3.45 29.52 -11.17
N ALA A 13 4.02 30.67 -11.54
CA ALA A 13 5.38 31.05 -11.18
C ALA A 13 5.61 31.25 -9.66
N VAL A 14 4.55 31.50 -8.88
CA VAL A 14 4.65 31.88 -7.46
C VAL A 14 3.62 31.17 -6.55
N THR A 15 2.66 30.45 -7.12
CA THR A 15 1.54 29.84 -6.41
C THR A 15 1.30 28.41 -6.87
N THR A 16 1.09 27.51 -5.92
CA THR A 16 0.49 26.20 -6.15
C THR A 16 -0.83 26.11 -5.39
N LYS A 17 -1.89 25.65 -6.06
CA LYS A 17 -3.18 25.33 -5.43
C LYS A 17 -3.33 23.81 -5.37
N SER A 18 -3.56 23.33 -4.15
CA SER A 18 -3.83 21.93 -3.85
C SER A 18 -5.26 21.75 -3.34
N LEU A 19 -5.72 20.51 -3.37
CA LEU A 19 -6.98 20.12 -2.75
C LEU A 19 -7.00 20.54 -1.28
N LEU A 20 -8.07 21.22 -0.84
CA LEU A 20 -8.36 21.37 0.58
C LEU A 20 -8.98 20.05 1.03
N ALA A 21 -8.17 19.18 1.62
CA ALA A 21 -8.60 17.86 2.06
C ALA A 21 -8.90 17.87 3.57
N PRO A 22 -9.92 17.14 4.03
CA PRO A 22 -10.19 16.98 5.46
C PRO A 22 -9.01 16.32 6.18
N GLU A 23 -8.98 16.43 7.51
CA GLU A 23 -7.94 15.80 8.32
C GLU A 23 -7.93 14.28 8.10
N GLY A 24 -6.74 13.69 8.02
CA GLY A 24 -6.57 12.26 7.74
C GLY A 24 -6.57 11.89 6.26
N SER A 25 -6.85 12.82 5.34
CA SER A 25 -6.66 12.59 3.91
C SER A 25 -5.19 12.36 3.53
N THR A 26 -4.98 11.55 2.50
CA THR A 26 -3.63 11.17 2.04
C THR A 26 -3.50 11.34 0.54
N GLU A 27 -2.56 12.16 0.08
CA GLU A 27 -2.20 12.25 -1.34
C GLU A 27 -1.45 10.98 -1.76
N LEU A 28 -2.03 10.20 -2.67
CA LEU A 28 -1.54 8.87 -3.01
C LEU A 28 -0.42 8.92 -4.05
N CYS A 29 -0.65 9.63 -5.16
CA CYS A 29 0.28 9.81 -6.27
C CYS A 29 -0.26 10.84 -7.28
N THR A 30 0.59 11.24 -8.22
CA THR A 30 0.19 11.94 -9.44
C THR A 30 0.51 11.06 -10.66
N LEU A 31 -0.49 10.77 -11.49
CA LEU A 31 -0.36 10.04 -12.75
C LEU A 31 -0.71 11.00 -13.89
N GLU A 32 0.19 11.20 -14.85
CA GLU A 32 -0.07 12.01 -16.05
C GLU A 32 -0.66 13.41 -15.75
N GLY A 33 -0.24 14.03 -14.64
CA GLY A 33 -0.72 15.35 -14.19
C GLY A 33 -1.98 15.34 -13.32
N VAL A 34 -2.64 14.18 -13.16
CA VAL A 34 -3.80 13.98 -12.29
C VAL A 34 -3.34 13.47 -10.93
N THR A 35 -3.68 14.20 -9.86
CA THR A 35 -3.34 13.84 -8.49
C THR A 35 -4.50 13.11 -7.82
N TYR A 36 -4.22 11.97 -7.19
CA TYR A 36 -5.20 11.13 -6.50
C TYR A 36 -5.03 11.26 -4.99
N VAL A 37 -6.14 11.46 -4.27
CA VAL A 37 -6.17 11.65 -2.82
C VAL A 37 -7.18 10.72 -2.19
N ALA A 38 -6.76 9.96 -1.18
CA ALA A 38 -7.64 9.18 -0.33
C ALA A 38 -8.31 10.10 0.70
N ILE A 39 -9.63 10.05 0.76
CA ILE A 39 -10.47 10.76 1.73
C ILE A 39 -10.99 9.74 2.75
N PRO A 40 -10.87 10.01 4.07
CA PRO A 40 -11.37 9.12 5.11
C PRO A 40 -12.87 8.86 4.98
N ASP A 41 -13.31 7.74 5.56
CA ASP A 41 -14.72 7.36 5.57
C ASP A 41 -15.55 8.38 6.37
N GLY A 42 -16.73 8.75 5.84
CA GLY A 42 -17.62 9.71 6.48
C GLY A 42 -17.22 11.19 6.36
N GLU A 43 -16.01 11.48 5.87
CA GLU A 43 -15.58 12.85 5.60
C GLU A 43 -16.09 13.35 4.25
N THR A 44 -16.18 14.67 4.11
CA THR A 44 -16.57 15.32 2.86
C THR A 44 -15.56 16.41 2.50
N LEU A 45 -15.44 16.71 1.21
CA LEU A 45 -14.59 17.82 0.79
C LEU A 45 -15.22 19.15 1.22
N PRO A 46 -14.44 20.09 1.79
CA PRO A 46 -14.89 21.46 2.02
C PRO A 46 -15.42 22.10 0.75
N GLU A 47 -16.52 22.84 0.84
CA GLU A 47 -17.15 23.52 -0.31
C GLU A 47 -16.30 24.66 -0.87
N ASN A 48 -15.42 25.25 -0.05
CA ASN A 48 -14.58 26.39 -0.39
C ASN A 48 -13.27 25.99 -1.11
N GLN A 49 -13.33 25.06 -2.06
CA GLN A 49 -12.14 24.67 -2.85
C GLN A 49 -11.60 25.86 -3.66
N PRO A 50 -10.28 25.93 -3.92
CA PRO A 50 -9.70 26.96 -4.78
C PRO A 50 -10.33 26.90 -6.18
N ALA A 51 -10.76 28.05 -6.68
CA ALA A 51 -11.48 28.16 -7.96
C ALA A 51 -10.65 27.62 -9.14
N GLU A 52 -9.32 27.69 -9.05
CA GLU A 52 -8.38 27.24 -10.07
C GLU A 52 -8.38 25.72 -10.26
N ILE A 53 -8.74 24.94 -9.23
CA ILE A 53 -8.78 23.47 -9.29
C ILE A 53 -10.19 22.91 -9.18
N ALA A 54 -11.16 23.69 -8.69
CA ALA A 54 -12.51 23.23 -8.35
C ALA A 54 -13.21 22.48 -9.49
N ALA A 55 -13.03 22.93 -10.74
CA ALA A 55 -13.63 22.29 -11.92
C ALA A 55 -13.00 20.93 -12.30
N SER A 56 -11.82 20.60 -11.77
CA SER A 56 -11.11 19.35 -12.04
C SER A 56 -11.30 18.29 -10.96
N ILE A 57 -11.95 18.64 -9.84
CA ILE A 57 -12.13 17.74 -8.71
C ILE A 57 -13.24 16.75 -9.06
N GLU A 58 -12.92 15.46 -9.03
CA GLU A 58 -13.86 14.39 -9.32
C GLU A 58 -13.71 13.25 -8.32
N THR A 59 -14.83 12.62 -7.96
CA THR A 59 -14.81 11.36 -7.21
C THR A 59 -14.41 10.22 -8.15
N VAL A 60 -13.39 9.47 -7.78
CA VAL A 60 -12.82 8.41 -8.60
C VAL A 60 -13.55 7.10 -8.41
N THR A 61 -14.03 6.52 -9.52
CA THR A 61 -14.42 5.11 -9.55
C THR A 61 -13.17 4.26 -9.83
N LEU A 62 -12.73 3.52 -8.82
CA LEU A 62 -11.53 2.68 -8.92
C LEU A 62 -11.79 1.43 -9.79
N THR A 63 -11.27 1.45 -11.02
CA THR A 63 -11.10 0.23 -11.83
C THR A 63 -9.87 -0.54 -11.37
N ASP A 64 -9.79 -1.84 -11.64
CA ASP A 64 -8.64 -2.66 -11.26
C ASP A 64 -7.32 -2.13 -11.88
N THR A 65 -7.37 -1.68 -13.14
CA THR A 65 -6.22 -1.10 -13.84
C THR A 65 -5.75 0.20 -13.18
N LEU A 66 -6.68 1.10 -12.84
CA LEU A 66 -6.35 2.36 -12.18
C LEU A 66 -5.82 2.11 -10.76
N LYS A 67 -6.46 1.20 -10.02
CA LYS A 67 -6.04 0.78 -8.68
C LYS A 67 -4.61 0.23 -8.70
N ALA A 68 -4.29 -0.63 -9.66
CA ALA A 68 -2.94 -1.15 -9.84
C ALA A 68 -1.91 -0.05 -10.14
N SER A 69 -2.28 0.90 -11.01
CA SER A 69 -1.43 2.04 -11.38
C SER A 69 -1.15 2.97 -10.19
N ILE A 70 -2.18 3.31 -9.40
CA ILE A 70 -2.03 4.11 -8.18
C ILE A 70 -1.15 3.37 -7.17
N LYS A 71 -1.39 2.07 -6.94
CA LYS A 71 -0.57 1.28 -6.01
C LYS A 71 0.90 1.23 -6.42
N ALA A 72 1.18 1.11 -7.71
CA ALA A 72 2.54 1.08 -8.24
C ALA A 72 3.25 2.42 -8.10
N ALA A 73 2.55 3.54 -8.32
CA ALA A 73 3.12 4.88 -8.25
C ALA A 73 3.13 5.48 -6.83
N SER A 74 2.32 4.95 -5.90
CA SER A 74 2.13 5.56 -4.59
C SER A 74 3.32 5.35 -3.64
N PRO A 75 3.95 6.43 -3.12
CA PRO A 75 4.98 6.32 -2.09
C PRO A 75 4.47 5.65 -0.81
N HIS A 76 3.19 5.84 -0.47
CA HIS A 76 2.57 5.21 0.70
C HIS A 76 2.49 3.69 0.53
N CYS A 77 2.11 3.21 -0.66
CA CYS A 77 2.11 1.77 -0.94
C CYS A 77 3.53 1.18 -0.92
N ALA A 78 4.52 1.89 -1.46
CA ALA A 78 5.92 1.48 -1.40
C ALA A 78 6.45 1.41 0.05
N LEU A 79 6.11 2.40 0.90
CA LEU A 79 6.46 2.38 2.32
C LEU A 79 5.77 1.25 3.09
N ILE A 80 4.51 0.96 2.79
CA ILE A 80 3.80 -0.19 3.39
C ILE A 80 4.52 -1.49 3.02
N ALA A 81 4.89 -1.69 1.76
CA ALA A 81 5.63 -2.89 1.34
C ALA A 81 6.97 -3.03 2.09
N LYS A 82 7.76 -1.96 2.18
CA LYS A 82 9.01 -1.95 2.98
C LYS A 82 8.78 -2.28 4.45
N ARG A 83 7.67 -1.82 5.04
CA ARG A 83 7.33 -2.11 6.44
C ARG A 83 6.89 -3.56 6.63
N VAL A 84 6.21 -4.17 5.65
CA VAL A 84 5.91 -5.61 5.69
C VAL A 84 7.22 -6.40 5.71
N GLU A 85 8.16 -6.06 4.83
CA GLU A 85 9.48 -6.68 4.83
C GLU A 85 10.19 -6.49 6.17
N GLN A 86 10.23 -5.25 6.69
CA GLN A 86 10.85 -4.97 7.98
C GLN A 86 10.24 -5.80 9.12
N LYS A 87 8.90 -5.92 9.17
CA LYS A 87 8.22 -6.74 10.18
C LYS A 87 8.65 -8.20 10.13
N ILE A 88 8.83 -8.76 8.93
CA ILE A 88 9.34 -10.11 8.76
C ILE A 88 10.78 -10.16 9.30
N ARG A 89 11.62 -9.19 8.92
CA ARG A 89 13.03 -9.07 9.33
C ARG A 89 13.23 -8.86 10.84
N ASP A 90 12.27 -8.26 11.52
CA ASP A 90 12.32 -8.03 12.97
C ASP A 90 12.22 -9.35 13.76
N GLN A 91 11.63 -10.39 13.17
CA GLN A 91 11.49 -11.71 13.80
C GLN A 91 12.38 -12.78 13.16
N TYR A 92 12.54 -12.76 11.84
CA TYR A 92 13.30 -13.74 11.08
C TYR A 92 14.38 -13.04 10.25
N SER A 93 15.63 -13.46 10.45
CA SER A 93 16.75 -12.94 9.68
C SER A 93 16.67 -13.35 8.21
N GLN A 94 17.56 -12.80 7.38
CA GLN A 94 17.65 -13.21 5.98
C GLN A 94 18.19 -14.61 5.80
N GLU A 95 19.07 -15.01 6.70
CA GLU A 95 19.58 -16.36 6.79
C GLU A 95 18.47 -17.35 7.15
N ASP A 96 17.56 -16.99 8.06
CA ASP A 96 16.40 -17.83 8.42
C ASP A 96 15.47 -18.02 7.23
N GLU A 97 15.10 -16.94 6.52
CA GLU A 97 14.25 -17.02 5.32
C GLU A 97 14.88 -17.91 4.24
N PHE A 98 16.17 -17.75 3.98
CA PHE A 98 16.88 -18.58 3.00
C PHE A 98 17.00 -20.04 3.45
N TYR A 99 17.20 -20.27 4.75
CA TYR A 99 17.22 -21.60 5.32
C TYR A 99 15.87 -22.29 5.15
N PHE A 100 14.77 -21.66 5.58
CA PHE A 100 13.42 -22.19 5.44
C PHE A 100 13.04 -22.44 3.98
N ALA A 101 13.37 -21.54 3.07
CA ALA A 101 13.15 -21.74 1.64
C ALA A 101 13.91 -22.95 1.10
N ARG A 102 15.19 -23.09 1.45
CA ARG A 102 16.05 -24.20 0.99
C ARG A 102 15.56 -25.55 1.49
N ILE A 103 15.26 -25.70 2.77
CA ILE A 103 14.77 -26.99 3.31
C ILE A 103 13.39 -27.32 2.75
N SER A 104 12.50 -26.33 2.61
CA SER A 104 11.16 -26.53 2.05
C SER A 104 11.19 -26.96 0.58
N ILE A 105 12.06 -26.33 -0.23
CA ILE A 105 12.28 -26.74 -1.62
C ILE A 105 12.88 -28.15 -1.67
N GLY A 106 13.85 -28.46 -0.81
CA GLY A 106 14.44 -29.79 -0.73
C GLY A 106 13.41 -30.87 -0.42
N VAL A 107 12.46 -30.61 0.48
CA VAL A 107 11.34 -31.52 0.76
C VAL A 107 10.42 -31.64 -0.45
N LEU A 108 10.05 -30.53 -1.09
CA LEU A 108 9.19 -30.53 -2.27
C LEU A 108 9.79 -31.31 -3.45
N THR A 109 11.12 -31.25 -3.62
CA THR A 109 11.85 -31.99 -4.66
C THR A 109 12.29 -33.39 -4.22
N SER A 110 11.89 -33.83 -3.02
CA SER A 110 12.29 -35.12 -2.43
C SER A 110 13.82 -35.31 -2.29
N GLN A 111 14.57 -34.21 -2.19
CA GLN A 111 16.02 -34.19 -1.96
C GLN A 111 16.39 -34.01 -0.49
N TYR A 112 15.42 -33.68 0.36
CA TYR A 112 15.60 -33.47 1.79
C TYR A 112 14.39 -34.03 2.56
N THR A 113 14.60 -34.38 3.82
CA THR A 113 13.53 -34.74 4.76
C THR A 113 13.72 -33.87 5.99
N PHE A 114 12.64 -33.26 6.48
CA PHE A 114 12.71 -32.43 7.66
C PHE A 114 13.30 -33.19 8.85
N GLU A 115 14.22 -32.55 9.54
CA GLU A 115 14.67 -32.91 10.87
C GLU A 115 13.60 -32.54 11.92
N ALA A 116 13.80 -33.00 13.15
CA ALA A 116 12.86 -32.76 14.23
C ALA A 116 12.65 -31.25 14.47
N GLY A 117 11.40 -30.80 14.40
CA GLY A 117 11.01 -29.40 14.64
C GLY A 117 11.11 -28.48 13.41
N GLU A 118 11.77 -28.90 12.33
CA GLU A 118 11.90 -28.04 11.13
C GLU A 118 10.55 -27.81 10.43
N ALA A 119 9.69 -28.84 10.38
CA ALA A 119 8.37 -28.73 9.77
C ALA A 119 7.49 -27.69 10.50
N ASP A 120 7.51 -27.72 11.84
CA ASP A 120 6.76 -26.77 12.67
C ASP A 120 7.34 -25.35 12.53
N ALA A 121 8.67 -25.20 12.55
CA ALA A 121 9.32 -23.91 12.37
C ALA A 121 9.01 -23.26 11.01
N VAL A 122 9.00 -24.04 9.92
CA VAL A 122 8.60 -23.57 8.59
C VAL A 122 7.12 -23.14 8.58
N ALA A 123 6.25 -23.88 9.26
CA ALA A 123 4.84 -23.54 9.36
C ALA A 123 4.63 -22.22 10.13
N ASP A 124 5.29 -22.06 11.29
CA ASP A 124 5.23 -20.84 12.11
C ASP A 124 5.76 -19.62 11.37
N PHE A 125 6.86 -19.78 10.62
CA PHE A 125 7.37 -18.74 9.72
C PHE A 125 6.33 -18.35 8.67
N GLY A 126 5.68 -19.34 8.03
CA GLY A 126 4.63 -19.11 7.03
C GLY A 126 3.44 -18.33 7.58
N VAL A 127 2.96 -18.69 8.79
CA VAL A 127 1.88 -17.97 9.49
C VAL A 127 2.28 -16.52 9.72
N TYR A 128 3.46 -16.27 10.32
CA TYR A 128 3.90 -14.92 10.63
C TYR A 128 4.08 -14.04 9.37
N VAL A 129 4.61 -14.60 8.28
CA VAL A 129 4.73 -13.89 6.99
C VAL A 129 3.34 -13.47 6.48
N GLU A 130 2.33 -14.34 6.58
CA GLU A 130 0.98 -14.00 6.14
C GLU A 130 0.30 -12.98 7.07
N GLU A 131 0.55 -13.00 8.38
CA GLU A 131 0.11 -11.94 9.30
C GLU A 131 0.72 -10.58 8.92
N CYS A 132 2.02 -10.54 8.63
CA CYS A 132 2.70 -9.33 8.16
C CYS A 132 2.09 -8.82 6.84
N ARG A 133 1.82 -9.73 5.89
CA ARG A 133 1.17 -9.39 4.62
C ARG A 133 -0.26 -8.92 4.82
N GLN A 134 -1.01 -9.52 5.73
CA GLN A 134 -2.36 -9.11 6.09
C GLN A 134 -2.37 -7.70 6.63
N TRP A 135 -1.48 -7.38 7.57
CA TRP A 135 -1.31 -6.00 8.05
C TRP A 135 -1.09 -5.04 6.88
N GLY A 136 -0.22 -5.38 5.92
CA GLY A 136 0.02 -4.55 4.73
C GLY A 136 -1.22 -4.41 3.82
N ARG A 137 -2.07 -5.44 3.72
CA ARG A 137 -3.36 -5.37 3.01
C ARG A 137 -4.30 -4.40 3.72
N ASP A 138 -4.39 -4.47 5.04
CA ASP A 138 -5.25 -3.61 5.85
C ASP A 138 -4.83 -2.13 5.77
N GLN A 139 -3.51 -1.86 5.82
CA GLN A 139 -2.99 -0.50 5.65
C GLN A 139 -3.34 0.10 4.28
N ARG A 140 -3.32 -0.71 3.21
CA ARG A 140 -3.72 -0.25 1.87
C ARG A 140 -5.23 -0.07 1.77
N ALA A 141 -6.01 -0.95 2.38
CA ALA A 141 -7.47 -0.83 2.43
C ALA A 141 -7.91 0.46 3.16
N ALA A 142 -7.18 0.87 4.21
CA ALA A 142 -7.41 2.15 4.89
C ALA A 142 -7.21 3.38 3.98
N LEU A 143 -6.42 3.25 2.91
CA LEU A 143 -6.24 4.27 1.88
C LEU A 143 -7.23 4.14 0.71
N GLY A 144 -8.19 3.22 0.79
CA GLY A 144 -9.11 2.89 -0.31
C GLY A 144 -8.49 2.02 -1.43
N LEU A 145 -7.31 1.42 -1.19
CA LEU A 145 -6.52 0.66 -2.18
C LEU A 145 -6.47 -0.86 -1.93
#